data_AF-K6V687-F1
#
_entry.id   AF-K6V687-F1
#
_cell.length_a   1.000
_cell.length_b   1.000
_cell.length_c   1.000
_cell.angle_alpha   90.00
_cell.angle_beta   90.00
_cell.angle_gamma   90.00
#
_symmetry.space_group_name_H-M   'P 1'
#
loop_
_entity.id
_entity.type
_entity.pdbx_description
1 polymer ?
#
loop_
_entity_poly.entity_id
_entity_poly.type
_entity_poly.pdbx_seq_one_letter_code
_entity_poly.pdbx_strand_id
1 'polypeptide(L)'
;MHTSSSPTIVIVPGLRDHVADHWQTHLADRLTERLDDVRVVPPLEHHKLSRAARVAALDEVVREIDGPVVLVAHSAGVMTTVHWARTSHHPVLGALLVTPADVEVPLPPGYPTPVDLREGGWTPIPRRRLPFPSIV
;
A
#
# COMPACT_ATOMS: atom_id res chain seq x y z
N MET A 1 -24.32 -1.73 21.08
CA MET A 1 -24.33 -0.51 20.25
C MET A 1 -23.11 -0.57 19.34
N HIS A 2 -23.26 -1.04 18.10
CA HIS A 2 -22.22 -0.87 17.09
C HIS A 2 -22.50 0.46 16.40
N THR A 3 -21.81 1.52 16.80
CA THR A 3 -21.64 2.66 15.92
C THR A 3 -20.85 2.16 14.73
N SER A 4 -21.53 1.94 13.61
CA SER A 4 -20.88 1.62 12.33
C SER A 4 -20.09 2.86 11.90
N SER A 5 -18.89 3.07 12.46
CA SER A 5 -17.95 4.02 11.88
C SER A 5 -17.59 3.51 10.49
N SER A 6 -17.74 4.36 9.47
CA SER A 6 -17.20 4.08 8.15
C SER A 6 -15.70 3.74 8.28
N PRO A 7 -15.20 2.72 7.56
CA PRO A 7 -13.78 2.40 7.62
C PRO A 7 -12.96 3.55 7.04
N THR A 8 -11.78 3.79 7.60
CA THR A 8 -10.81 4.72 7.02
C THR A 8 -10.23 4.11 5.76
N ILE A 9 -10.19 4.88 4.67
CA ILE A 9 -9.53 4.45 3.44
C ILE A 9 -8.06 4.81 3.51
N VAL A 10 -7.17 3.82 3.35
CA VAL A 10 -5.72 4.03 3.30
C VAL A 10 -5.20 3.72 1.90
N ILE A 11 -4.73 4.77 1.21
CA ILE A 11 -4.13 4.67 -0.13
C ILE A 11 -2.64 4.37 0.02
N VAL A 12 -2.17 3.32 -0.63
CA VAL A 12 -0.78 2.83 -0.58
C VAL A 12 -0.13 2.97 -1.97
N PRO A 13 0.66 4.04 -2.20
CA PRO A 13 1.25 4.33 -3.50
C PRO A 13 2.36 3.34 -3.92
N GLY A 14 2.67 3.37 -5.22
CA GLY A 14 3.79 2.63 -5.81
C GLY A 14 5.18 3.21 -5.52
N LEU A 15 6.18 2.81 -6.33
CA LEU A 15 7.56 3.29 -6.15
C LEU A 15 7.78 4.74 -6.57
N ARG A 16 7.00 5.22 -7.54
CA ARG A 16 7.16 6.55 -8.13
C ARG A 16 6.76 7.63 -7.13
N ASP A 17 7.40 8.79 -7.25
CA ASP A 17 6.99 10.00 -6.55
C ASP A 17 5.57 10.42 -6.98
N HIS A 18 5.00 11.38 -6.26
CA HIS A 18 3.68 11.89 -6.56
C HIS A 18 3.57 12.38 -8.02
N VAL A 19 2.48 12.00 -8.68
CA VAL A 19 2.14 12.43 -10.04
C VAL A 19 0.70 12.91 -10.03
N ALA A 20 0.47 14.18 -10.39
CA ALA A 20 -0.83 14.82 -10.30
C ALA A 20 -1.91 14.09 -11.13
N ASP A 21 -1.60 13.75 -12.38
CA ASP A 21 -2.53 13.09 -13.30
C ASP A 21 -2.58 11.55 -13.12
N HIS A 22 -2.00 11.03 -12.04
CA HIS A 22 -2.13 9.61 -11.73
C HIS A 22 -3.49 9.31 -11.11
N TRP A 23 -4.14 8.23 -11.54
CA TRP A 23 -5.48 7.85 -11.07
C TRP A 23 -5.61 7.80 -9.55
N GLN A 24 -4.57 7.36 -8.84
CA GLN A 24 -4.54 7.28 -7.38
C GLN A 24 -4.67 8.67 -6.72
N THR A 25 -4.12 9.71 -7.35
CA THR A 25 -4.20 11.11 -6.88
C THR A 25 -5.63 11.61 -7.05
N HIS A 26 -6.21 11.48 -8.25
CA HIS A 26 -7.60 11.82 -8.49
C HIS A 26 -8.58 11.06 -7.58
N LEU A 27 -8.29 9.79 -7.29
CA LEU A 27 -9.08 9.00 -6.36
C LEU A 27 -8.96 9.56 -4.94
N ALA A 28 -7.74 9.85 -4.47
CA ALA A 28 -7.50 10.43 -3.14
C ALA A 28 -8.27 11.75 -2.97
N ASP A 29 -8.18 12.65 -3.96
CA ASP A 29 -8.86 13.95 -3.94
C ASP A 29 -10.39 13.76 -3.86
N ARG A 30 -10.96 12.94 -4.76
CA ARG A 30 -12.41 12.67 -4.79
C ARG A 30 -12.93 11.96 -3.53
N LEU A 31 -12.12 11.12 -2.90
CA LEU A 31 -12.53 10.45 -1.66
C LEU A 31 -12.47 11.41 -0.48
N THR A 32 -11.44 12.26 -0.42
CA THR A 32 -11.29 13.29 0.64
C THR A 32 -12.42 14.32 0.59
N GLU A 33 -12.97 14.61 -0.61
CA GLU A 33 -14.15 15.45 -0.77
C GLU A 33 -15.46 14.81 -0.26
N ARG A 34 -15.51 13.47 -0.14
CA ARG A 34 -16.75 12.71 0.06
C ARG A 34 -16.82 11.93 1.36
N LEU A 35 -15.69 11.69 2.00
CA LEU A 35 -15.55 10.84 3.18
C LEU A 35 -14.77 11.59 4.25
N ASP A 36 -15.09 11.29 5.50
CA ASP A 36 -14.49 11.98 6.64
C ASP A 36 -13.05 11.54 6.93
N ASP A 37 -12.67 10.31 6.54
CA ASP A 37 -11.33 9.78 6.83
C ASP A 37 -10.72 9.01 5.64
N VAL A 38 -9.73 9.66 5.02
CA VAL A 38 -8.90 9.13 3.94
C VAL A 38 -7.45 9.48 4.27
N ARG A 39 -6.59 8.48 4.30
CA ARG A 39 -5.15 8.64 4.52
C ARG A 39 -4.38 8.17 3.29
N VAL A 40 -3.33 8.91 2.92
CA VAL A 40 -2.38 8.50 1.90
C VAL A 40 -1.05 8.21 2.59
N VAL A 41 -0.47 7.04 2.33
CA VAL A 41 0.87 6.75 2.84
C VAL A 41 1.87 7.73 2.20
N PRO A 42 2.60 8.52 3.00
CA PRO A 42 3.50 9.53 2.46
C PRO A 42 4.64 8.90 1.66
N PRO A 43 5.15 9.59 0.63
CA PRO A 43 6.35 9.14 -0.07
C PRO A 43 7.53 9.09 0.91
N LEU A 44 8.46 8.17 0.66
CA LEU A 44 9.71 8.13 1.41
C LEU A 44 10.67 9.18 0.86
N GLU A 45 11.26 9.99 1.75
CA GLU A 45 12.33 10.94 1.38
C GLU A 45 13.69 10.25 1.26
N HIS A 46 13.90 9.15 2.01
CA HIS A 46 15.14 8.37 2.04
C HIS A 46 14.85 6.89 1.88
N HIS A 47 15.85 6.12 1.44
CA HIS A 47 15.73 4.68 1.22
C HIS A 47 14.49 4.30 0.41
N LYS A 48 14.21 5.04 -0.69
CA LYS A 48 12.99 4.91 -1.49
C LYS A 48 12.70 3.49 -1.99
N LEU A 49 13.73 2.65 -2.14
CA LEU A 49 13.59 1.24 -2.54
C LEU A 49 13.53 0.25 -1.37
N SER A 50 13.64 0.69 -0.11
CA SER A 50 13.59 -0.22 1.03
C SER A 50 12.16 -0.72 1.25
N ARG A 51 11.93 -2.03 1.06
CA ARG A 51 10.67 -2.68 1.44
C ARG A 51 10.39 -2.50 2.93
N ALA A 52 11.43 -2.50 3.77
CA ALA A 52 11.27 -2.35 5.21
C ALA A 52 10.74 -0.95 5.57
N ALA A 53 11.34 0.10 5.00
CA ALA A 53 10.90 1.47 5.23
C ALA A 53 9.46 1.71 4.74
N ARG A 54 9.08 1.13 3.59
CA ARG A 54 7.71 1.25 3.07
C ARG A 54 6.68 0.53 3.92
N VAL A 55 7.01 -0.67 4.41
CA VAL A 55 6.14 -1.39 5.35
C VAL A 55 5.98 -0.59 6.64
N ALA A 56 7.06 -0.03 7.18
CA ALA A 56 7.00 0.82 8.36
C ALA A 56 6.13 2.07 8.14
N ALA A 57 6.25 2.74 7.00
CA ALA A 57 5.43 3.93 6.70
C ALA A 57 3.93 3.61 6.60
N LEU A 58 3.56 2.49 5.98
CA LEU A 58 2.16 2.01 5.99
C LEU A 58 1.69 1.71 7.42
N ASP A 59 2.54 1.06 8.20
CA ASP A 59 2.23 0.66 9.57
C ASP A 59 2.07 1.85 10.52
N GLU A 60 2.87 2.91 10.36
CA GLU A 60 2.72 4.18 11.07
C GLU A 60 1.37 4.83 10.78
N VAL A 61 1.01 4.98 9.50
CA VAL A 61 -0.30 5.54 9.10
C VAL A 61 -1.46 4.73 9.66
N VAL A 62 -1.39 3.40 9.58
CA VAL A 62 -2.48 2.53 10.04
C VAL A 62 -2.60 2.50 11.58
N ARG A 63 -1.50 2.66 12.32
CA ARG A 63 -1.53 2.69 13.79
C ARG A 63 -2.24 3.92 14.36
N GLU A 64 -2.28 5.01 13.61
CA GLU A 64 -2.96 6.25 14.01
C GLU A 64 -4.48 6.21 13.77
N ILE A 65 -4.99 5.13 13.16
CA ILE A 65 -6.40 4.99 12.82
C ILE A 65 -7.12 4.19 13.90
N ASP A 66 -8.23 4.73 14.40
CA ASP A 66 -9.15 4.01 15.26
C ASP A 66 -10.17 3.23 14.42
N GLY A 67 -10.24 1.91 14.63
CA GLY A 67 -11.19 1.05 13.93
C GLY A 67 -10.63 0.44 12.65
N PRO A 68 -11.48 -0.16 11.80
CA PRO A 68 -11.01 -0.97 10.68
C PRO A 68 -10.71 -0.13 9.44
N VAL A 69 -9.72 -0.57 8.64
CA VAL A 69 -9.31 0.11 7.40
C VAL A 69 -9.76 -0.61 6.14
N VAL A 70 -9.89 0.14 5.05
CA VAL A 70 -9.91 -0.38 3.67
C VAL A 70 -8.63 0.07 2.96
N LEU A 71 -7.87 -0.89 2.43
CA LEU A 71 -6.60 -0.60 1.74
C LEU A 71 -6.83 -0.42 0.23
N VAL A 72 -6.28 0.63 -0.35
CA VAL A 72 -6.25 0.84 -1.81
C VAL A 72 -4.81 0.93 -2.25
N ALA A 73 -4.27 -0.17 -2.78
CA ALA A 73 -2.84 -0.29 -3.06
C ALA A 73 -2.57 -0.36 -4.57
N HIS A 74 -1.50 0.31 -5.02
CA HIS A 74 -1.13 0.36 -6.43
C HIS A 74 0.30 -0.16 -6.66
N SER A 75 0.50 -1.05 -7.63
CA SER A 75 1.83 -1.50 -8.06
C SER A 75 2.70 -2.00 -6.88
N ALA A 76 3.87 -1.39 -6.61
CA ALA A 76 4.69 -1.74 -5.44
C ALA A 76 4.03 -1.44 -4.09
N GLY A 77 3.00 -0.61 -4.05
CA GLY A 77 2.11 -0.46 -2.91
C GLY A 77 1.40 -1.77 -2.58
N VAL A 78 1.02 -2.57 -3.59
CA VAL A 78 0.46 -3.92 -3.37
C VAL A 78 1.47 -4.81 -2.67
N MET A 79 2.72 -4.83 -3.13
CA MET A 79 3.78 -5.61 -2.48
C MET A 79 4.01 -5.14 -1.04
N THR A 80 4.00 -3.81 -0.80
CA THR A 80 4.10 -3.22 0.54
C THR A 80 2.97 -3.73 1.44
N THR A 81 1.72 -3.64 0.99
CA THR A 81 0.53 -4.13 1.70
C THR A 81 0.63 -5.62 2.02
N VAL A 82 1.04 -6.45 1.05
CA VAL A 82 1.17 -7.90 1.24
C VAL A 82 2.26 -8.25 2.25
N HIS A 83 3.38 -7.51 2.27
CA HIS A 83 4.41 -7.70 3.30
C HIS A 83 3.94 -7.23 4.68
N TRP A 84 3.28 -6.09 4.78
CA TRP A 84 2.72 -5.54 6.02
C TRP A 84 1.67 -6.47 6.65
N ALA A 85 0.78 -7.05 5.84
CA ALA A 85 -0.26 -7.96 6.29
C ALA A 85 0.25 -9.24 6.96
N ARG A 86 1.55 -9.55 6.85
CA ARG A 86 2.17 -10.70 7.54
C ARG A 86 2.48 -10.44 9.01
N THR A 87 2.64 -9.18 9.38
CA THR A 87 3.10 -8.75 10.71
C THR A 87 2.08 -7.89 11.43
N SER A 88 1.14 -7.31 10.70
CA SER A 88 0.07 -6.51 11.27
C SER A 88 -1.10 -7.36 11.77
N HIS A 89 -1.69 -6.92 12.87
CA HIS A 89 -2.95 -7.43 13.42
C HIS A 89 -4.08 -6.39 13.34
N HIS A 90 -3.83 -5.27 12.67
CA HIS A 90 -4.82 -4.21 12.55
C HIS A 90 -6.04 -4.70 11.75
N PRO A 91 -7.29 -4.37 12.16
CA PRO A 91 -8.49 -4.82 11.45
C PRO A 91 -8.55 -4.24 10.03
N VAL A 92 -8.65 -5.11 9.02
CA VAL A 92 -8.80 -4.71 7.61
C VAL A 92 -10.12 -5.26 7.09
N LEU A 93 -11.04 -4.41 6.64
CA LEU A 93 -12.32 -4.84 6.05
C LEU A 93 -12.14 -5.40 4.64
N GLY A 94 -11.14 -4.90 3.91
CA GLY A 94 -10.75 -5.43 2.62
C GLY A 94 -9.68 -4.61 1.93
N ALA A 95 -9.23 -5.08 0.78
CA ALA A 95 -8.25 -4.38 -0.05
C ALA A 95 -8.60 -4.39 -1.54
N LEU A 96 -8.39 -3.26 -2.20
CA LEU A 96 -8.31 -3.13 -3.65
C LEU A 96 -6.84 -3.10 -4.06
N LEU A 97 -6.40 -4.08 -4.86
CA LEU A 97 -5.01 -4.30 -5.24
C LEU A 97 -4.81 -4.05 -6.73
N VAL A 98 -4.51 -2.80 -7.10
CA VAL A 98 -4.46 -2.38 -8.49
C VAL A 98 -3.07 -2.62 -9.08
N THR A 99 -3.03 -3.30 -10.24
CA THR A 99 -1.82 -3.58 -11.03
C THR A 99 -0.63 -4.11 -10.21
N PRO A 100 -0.77 -5.22 -9.46
CA PRO A 100 0.31 -5.75 -8.60
C PRO A 100 1.62 -5.93 -9.38
N ALA A 101 2.73 -5.42 -8.83
CA ALA A 101 4.04 -5.58 -9.45
C ALA A 101 4.59 -6.99 -9.19
N ASP A 102 4.92 -7.73 -10.26
CA ASP A 102 5.74 -8.93 -10.15
C ASP A 102 7.22 -8.53 -10.08
N VAL A 103 7.73 -8.45 -8.85
CA VAL A 103 9.12 -8.06 -8.55
C VAL A 103 10.11 -9.22 -8.62
N GLU A 104 9.65 -10.43 -8.91
CA GLU A 104 10.51 -11.60 -9.15
C GLU A 104 10.91 -11.73 -10.64
N VAL A 105 10.28 -10.97 -11.54
CA VAL A 105 10.64 -10.87 -12.97
C VAL A 105 11.26 -9.51 -13.31
N PRO A 106 12.10 -9.41 -14.36
CA PRO A 106 12.66 -8.14 -14.79
C PRO A 106 11.58 -7.10 -15.12
N LEU A 107 11.65 -5.94 -14.48
CA LEU A 107 10.77 -4.80 -14.76
C LEU A 107 11.22 -4.04 -16.03
N PRO A 108 10.34 -3.25 -16.66
CA PRO A 108 10.68 -2.45 -17.84
C PRO A 108 11.82 -1.46 -17.58
N PRO A 109 12.50 -0.97 -18.64
CA PRO A 109 13.52 0.07 -18.52
C PRO A 109 13.01 1.29 -17.72
N GLY A 110 13.87 1.84 -16.85
CA GLY A 110 13.51 2.94 -15.94
C GLY A 110 12.96 2.50 -14.58
N TYR A 111 12.79 1.19 -14.35
CA TYR A 111 12.52 0.61 -13.03
C TYR A 111 13.78 -0.02 -12.42
N PRO A 112 13.78 -0.28 -11.09
CA PRO A 112 14.89 -0.97 -10.42
C PRO A 112 15.19 -2.34 -11.04
N THR A 113 16.48 -2.70 -11.04
CA THR A 113 16.92 -4.01 -11.54
C THR A 113 16.55 -5.13 -10.57
N PRO A 114 16.59 -6.40 -11.00
CA PRO A 114 16.40 -7.54 -10.08
C PRO A 114 17.41 -7.58 -8.92
N VAL A 115 18.62 -7.02 -9.10
CA VAL A 115 19.61 -6.89 -8.01
C VAL A 115 19.15 -5.84 -7.00
N ASP A 116 18.78 -4.65 -7.47
CA ASP A 116 18.29 -3.56 -6.61
C ASP A 116 17.05 -3.99 -5.81
N LEU A 117 16.11 -4.72 -6.44
CA LEU A 117 14.91 -5.24 -5.78
C LEU A 117 15.25 -6.28 -4.70
N ARG A 118 16.27 -7.11 -4.94
CA ARG A 118 16.73 -8.10 -3.95
C ARG A 118 17.40 -7.42 -2.76
N GLU A 119 18.28 -6.45 -3.02
CA GLU A 119 18.94 -5.65 -1.98
C GLU A 119 17.93 -4.81 -1.19
N GLY A 120 16.88 -4.30 -1.84
CA GLY A 120 15.75 -3.61 -1.21
C GLY A 120 14.82 -4.54 -0.43
N GLY A 121 15.02 -5.86 -0.49
CA GLY A 121 14.28 -6.87 0.27
C GLY A 121 12.87 -7.17 -0.27
N TRP A 122 12.63 -6.96 -1.56
CA TRP A 122 11.33 -7.20 -2.22
C TRP A 122 11.10 -8.65 -2.63
N THR A 123 12.18 -9.44 -2.75
CA THR A 123 12.12 -10.85 -3.12
C THR A 123 12.57 -11.74 -1.95
N PRO A 124 11.93 -12.90 -1.71
CA PRO A 124 10.77 -13.43 -2.44
C PRO A 124 9.45 -12.74 -2.06
N ILE A 125 8.50 -12.74 -2.99
CA ILE A 125 7.15 -12.24 -2.76
C ILE A 125 6.41 -13.19 -1.81
N PRO A 126 5.67 -12.67 -0.81
CA PRO A 126 4.85 -13.53 0.04
C PRO A 126 3.74 -14.23 -0.74
N ARG A 127 3.62 -15.55 -0.55
CA ARG A 127 2.63 -16.40 -1.23
C ARG A 127 1.49 -16.88 -0.32
N ARG A 128 1.47 -16.45 0.94
CA ARG A 128 0.39 -16.79 1.88
C ARG A 128 -0.86 -15.99 1.51
N ARG A 129 -2.04 -16.60 1.68
CA ARG A 129 -3.33 -15.89 1.54
C ARG A 129 -3.36 -14.70 2.50
N LEU A 130 -3.92 -13.58 2.05
CA LEU A 130 -4.18 -12.42 2.89
C LEU A 130 -5.20 -12.78 3.98
N PRO A 131 -5.06 -12.23 5.20
CA PRO A 131 -5.98 -12.50 6.31
C PRO A 131 -7.31 -11.72 6.21
N PHE A 132 -7.56 -11.06 5.08
CA PHE A 132 -8.75 -10.25 4.79
C PHE A 132 -9.15 -10.41 3.31
N PRO A 133 -10.42 -10.13 2.95
CA PRO A 133 -10.86 -10.19 1.56
C PRO A 133 -10.15 -9.14 0.70
N SER A 134 -9.86 -9.48 -0.55
CA SER A 134 -9.24 -8.57 -1.50
C SER A 134 -9.77 -8.77 -2.90
N ILE A 135 -9.78 -7.70 -3.69
CA ILE A 135 -10.00 -7.72 -5.14
C ILE A 135 -8.77 -7.17 -5.86
N VAL A 136 -8.52 -7.69 -7.06
CA VAL A 136 -7.42 -7.29 -7.95
C VAL A 136 -8.01 -6.69 -9.21
#